data_AF-A0A7I8CV75-F1
#
_entry.id   AF-A0A7I8CV75-F1
#
_cell.length_a   1.000
_cell.length_b   1.000
_cell.length_c   1.000
_cell.angle_alpha   90.00
_cell.angle_beta   90.00
_cell.angle_gamma   90.00
#
_symmetry.space_group_name_H-M   'P 1'
#
loop_
_entity.id
_entity.type
_entity.pdbx_description
1 polymer ?
#
loop_
_entity_poly.entity_id
_entity_poly.type
_entity_poly.pdbx_seq_one_letter_code
_entity_poly.pdbx_strand_id
1 'polypeptide(L)'
;MKITIRVEITTDWDETDTFEVCQLERPDRQLEPEKIGLSLAEGKDVLHMLQRVVVAAQAEEVCMLRRFCTHCHRFLELKDRRIRKVDTGLWHRALSQCPDRLLSVRDAFPDGVSV
;
A
#
# COMPACT_ATOMS: atom_id res chain seq x y z
N MET A 1 -2.20 0.24 -29.07
CA MET A 1 -3.04 0.45 -27.86
C MET A 1 -2.25 0.99 -26.65
N LYS A 2 -2.92 1.71 -25.74
CA LYS A 2 -2.41 2.16 -24.44
C LYS A 2 -3.31 1.64 -23.33
N ILE A 3 -2.72 1.13 -22.26
CA ILE A 3 -3.40 0.56 -21.09
C ILE A 3 -2.91 1.31 -19.85
N THR A 4 -3.84 1.75 -18.99
CA THR A 4 -3.52 2.38 -17.71
C THR A 4 -4.22 1.60 -16.60
N ILE A 5 -3.47 1.19 -15.59
CA ILE A 5 -3.96 0.47 -14.41
C ILE A 5 -3.97 1.43 -13.23
N ARG A 6 -5.15 1.61 -12.63
CA ARG A 6 -5.37 2.44 -11.45
C ARG A 6 -5.98 1.62 -10.34
N VAL A 7 -5.65 1.99 -9.11
CA VAL A 7 -6.30 1.47 -7.90
C VAL A 7 -7.00 2.63 -7.21
N GLU A 8 -8.22 2.37 -6.78
CA GLU A 8 -9.02 3.30 -5.99
C GLU A 8 -9.10 2.71 -4.58
N ILE A 9 -8.78 3.53 -3.58
CA ILE A 9 -8.82 3.16 -2.17
C ILE A 9 -9.80 4.10 -1.50
N THR A 10 -10.91 3.53 -1.03
CA THR A 10 -11.88 4.21 -0.18
C THR A 10 -11.61 3.83 1.26
N THR A 11 -11.40 4.82 2.11
CA THR A 11 -11.20 4.62 3.55
C THR A 11 -12.54 4.43 4.26
N ASP A 12 -12.50 4.00 5.53
CA ASP A 12 -13.69 3.91 6.37
C ASP A 12 -14.33 5.30 6.67
N TRP A 13 -13.63 6.38 6.30
CA TRP A 13 -14.08 7.77 6.43
C TRP A 13 -14.74 8.31 5.15
N ASP A 14 -15.00 7.45 4.16
CA ASP A 14 -15.56 7.79 2.84
C ASP A 14 -14.64 8.71 2.01
N GLU A 15 -13.36 8.81 2.39
CA GLU A 15 -12.33 9.48 1.60
C GLU A 15 -11.81 8.52 0.55
N THR A 16 -11.79 8.95 -0.71
CA THR A 16 -11.41 8.10 -1.84
C THR A 16 -10.23 8.69 -2.59
N ASP A 17 -9.13 7.93 -2.62
CA ASP A 17 -7.93 8.27 -3.36
C ASP A 17 -7.72 7.32 -4.55
N THR A 18 -7.32 7.88 -5.69
CA THR A 18 -6.98 7.11 -6.89
C THR A 18 -5.48 7.18 -7.17
N PHE A 19 -4.84 6.03 -7.29
CA PHE A 19 -3.42 5.91 -7.60
C PHE A 19 -3.20 5.22 -8.94
N GLU A 20 -2.31 5.78 -9.75
CA GLU A 20 -1.86 5.12 -10.97
C GLU A 20 -0.73 4.13 -10.65
N VAL A 21 -0.99 2.85 -10.93
CA VAL A 21 -0.07 1.75 -10.62
C VAL A 21 0.89 1.51 -11.78
N CYS A 22 0.38 1.57 -13.01
CA CYS A 22 1.17 1.29 -14.21
C CYS A 22 0.52 1.85 -15.47
N GLN A 23 1.35 2.20 -16.45
CA GLN A 23 0.96 2.49 -17.82
C GLN A 23 1.76 1.60 -18.78
N LEU A 24 1.06 0.96 -19.71
CA LEU A 24 1.64 0.07 -20.71
C LEU A 24 1.25 0.55 -22.10
N GLU A 25 2.21 0.56 -23.01
CA GLU A 25 1.99 0.93 -24.41
C GLU A 25 2.40 -0.23 -25.31
N ARG A 26 1.46 -0.68 -26.14
CA ARG A 26 1.67 -1.76 -27.12
C ARG A 26 1.18 -1.28 -28.47
N PRO A 27 2.06 -0.75 -29.35
CA PRO A 27 1.64 -0.35 -30.69
C PRO A 27 1.19 -1.58 -31.49
N ASP A 28 0.22 -1.39 -32.39
CA ASP A 28 -0.50 -2.51 -33.03
C ASP A 28 0.41 -3.40 -33.89
N ARG A 29 1.55 -2.86 -34.35
CA ARG A 29 2.60 -3.60 -35.06
C ARG A 29 3.41 -4.58 -34.18
N GLN A 30 3.24 -4.53 -32.85
CA GLN A 30 3.97 -5.35 -31.87
C GLN A 30 3.04 -6.29 -31.07
N LEU A 31 1.76 -6.33 -31.42
CA LEU A 31 0.75 -7.22 -30.84
C LEU A 31 0.87 -8.61 -31.47
N GLU A 32 1.90 -9.33 -31.05
CA GLU A 32 2.08 -10.75 -31.38
C GLU A 32 1.35 -11.64 -30.36
N PRO A 33 0.87 -12.84 -30.75
CA PRO A 33 0.14 -13.73 -29.84
C PRO A 33 0.87 -14.03 -28.53
N GLU A 34 2.20 -14.13 -28.58
CA GLU A 34 3.09 -14.39 -27.44
C GLU A 34 3.21 -13.19 -26.48
N LYS A 35 2.84 -11.99 -26.95
CA LYS A 35 2.86 -10.73 -26.21
C LYS A 35 1.46 -10.32 -25.76
N ILE A 36 0.49 -11.24 -25.80
CA ILE A 36 -0.84 -11.01 -25.22
C ILE A 36 -0.74 -11.11 -23.69
N GLY A 37 -1.39 -10.17 -23.01
CA GLY A 37 -1.33 -10.06 -21.54
C GLY A 37 -0.07 -9.35 -21.05
N LEU A 38 0.19 -9.48 -19.75
CA LEU A 38 1.41 -8.94 -19.12
C LEU A 38 2.55 -9.94 -19.30
N SER A 39 3.74 -9.44 -19.65
CA SER A 39 4.96 -10.22 -19.46
C SER A 39 5.20 -10.44 -17.97
N LEU A 40 6.02 -11.43 -17.64
CA LEU A 40 6.39 -11.69 -16.25
C LEU A 40 7.06 -10.47 -15.58
N ALA A 41 7.83 -9.69 -16.33
CA ALA A 41 8.45 -8.47 -15.83
C ALA A 41 7.38 -7.40 -15.51
N GLU A 42 6.50 -7.11 -16.46
CA GLU A 42 5.41 -6.14 -16.26
C GLU A 42 4.47 -6.58 -15.13
N GLY A 43 4.14 -7.86 -15.05
CA GLY A 43 3.31 -8.41 -13.96
C GLY A 43 3.95 -8.22 -12.59
N LYS A 44 5.25 -8.46 -12.47
CA LYS A 44 6.00 -8.20 -11.24
C LYS A 44 6.01 -6.72 -10.88
N ASP A 45 6.24 -5.84 -11.86
CA ASP A 45 6.29 -4.39 -11.63
C ASP A 45 4.94 -3.83 -11.19
N VAL A 46 3.85 -4.27 -11.83
CA VAL A 46 2.47 -3.92 -11.46
C VAL A 46 2.17 -4.38 -10.03
N LEU A 47 2.42 -5.65 -9.71
CA LEU A 47 2.16 -6.18 -8.36
C LEU A 47 3.02 -5.50 -7.30
N HIS A 48 4.28 -5.21 -7.61
CA HIS A 48 5.17 -4.52 -6.69
C HIS A 48 4.68 -3.09 -6.41
N MET A 49 4.24 -2.34 -7.44
CA MET A 49 3.70 -1.01 -7.23
C MET A 49 2.36 -1.06 -6.47
N LEU A 50 1.47 -1.99 -6.82
CA LEU A 50 0.20 -2.19 -6.13
C LEU A 50 0.42 -2.49 -4.64
N GLN A 51 1.33 -3.42 -4.31
CA GLN A 51 1.65 -3.77 -2.93
C GLN A 51 2.16 -2.55 -2.16
N ARG A 52 3.00 -1.71 -2.77
CA ARG A 52 3.50 -0.49 -2.13
C ARG A 52 2.38 0.50 -1.81
N VAL A 53 1.45 0.71 -2.73
CA VAL A 53 0.30 1.62 -2.53
C VAL A 53 -0.62 1.08 -1.43
N VAL A 54 -0.99 -0.20 -1.50
CA VAL A 54 -1.88 -0.83 -0.51
C VAL A 54 -1.27 -0.81 0.88
N VAL A 55 0.01 -1.18 1.02
CA VAL A 55 0.68 -1.18 2.33
C VAL A 55 0.79 0.23 2.89
N ALA A 56 1.06 1.24 2.05
CA ALA A 56 1.13 2.62 2.51
C ALA A 56 -0.23 3.09 3.08
N ALA A 57 -1.32 2.87 2.34
CA ALA A 57 -2.67 3.23 2.78
C ALA A 57 -3.07 2.50 4.07
N GLN A 58 -2.84 1.18 4.13
CA GLN A 58 -3.13 0.39 5.33
C GLN A 58 -2.29 0.82 6.53
N ALA A 59 -1.01 1.15 6.32
CA ALA A 59 -0.16 1.63 7.39
C ALA A 59 -0.67 2.97 7.95
N GLU A 60 -1.12 3.88 7.09
CA GLU A 60 -1.68 5.16 7.50
C GLU A 60 -2.95 4.98 8.35
N GLU A 61 -3.88 4.14 7.92
CA GLU A 61 -5.08 3.79 8.70
C GLU A 61 -4.74 3.19 10.07
N VAL A 62 -3.82 2.21 10.12
CA VAL A 62 -3.36 1.63 11.38
C VAL A 62 -2.72 2.68 12.28
N CYS A 63 -1.95 3.61 11.72
CA CYS A 63 -1.39 4.73 12.48
C CYS A 63 -2.51 5.62 13.04
N MET A 64 -3.50 5.99 12.23
CA MET A 64 -4.63 6.84 12.64
C MET A 64 -5.42 6.21 13.79
N LEU A 65 -5.82 4.95 13.66
CA LEU A 65 -6.60 4.23 14.68
C LEU A 65 -5.87 4.15 16.03
N ARG A 66 -4.54 4.13 16.01
CA ARG A 66 -3.71 4.03 17.22
C ARG A 66 -3.22 5.37 17.76
N ARG A 67 -3.62 6.49 17.15
CA ARG A 67 -3.37 7.84 17.65
C ARG A 67 -4.37 8.31 18.71
N PHE A 68 -5.17 7.42 19.28
CA PHE A 68 -6.03 7.74 20.42
C PHE A 68 -5.42 7.20 21.71
N CYS A 69 -5.41 8.02 22.76
CA CYS A 69 -5.01 7.57 24.08
C CYS A 69 -5.96 6.48 24.59
N THR A 70 -5.43 5.32 24.96
CA THR A 70 -6.23 4.19 25.49
C THR A 70 -6.93 4.50 26.82
N HIS A 71 -6.51 5.54 27.53
CA HIS A 71 -7.09 5.92 28.82
C HIS A 71 -8.08 7.10 28.74
N CYS A 72 -7.79 8.11 27.93
CA CYS A 72 -8.62 9.33 27.86
C CYS A 72 -9.23 9.60 26.49
N HIS A 73 -9.01 8.72 25.51
CA HIS A 73 -9.52 8.79 24.14
C HIS A 73 -9.24 10.12 23.41
N ARG A 74 -8.32 10.94 23.92
CA ARG A 74 -7.85 12.14 23.22
C ARG A 74 -6.89 11.75 22.11
N PHE A 75 -6.95 12.50 21.02
CA PHE A 75 -6.02 12.38 19.92
C PHE A 75 -4.60 12.75 20.37
N LEU A 76 -3.64 11.91 20.00
CA LEU A 76 -2.22 12.04 20.31
C LEU A 76 -1.52 12.70 19.13
N GLU A 77 -0.90 13.84 19.40
CA GLU A 77 -0.02 14.51 18.43
C GLU A 77 1.26 13.70 18.22
N LEU A 78 1.68 13.61 16.97
CA LEU A 78 2.96 12.98 16.61
C LEU A 78 4.10 13.94 16.99
N LYS A 79 4.82 13.59 18.06
CA LYS A 79 6.05 14.30 18.47
C LYS A 79 7.20 14.08 17.49
N ASP A 80 7.27 12.90 16.87
CA ASP A 80 8.30 12.54 15.89
C ASP A 80 7.69 12.48 14.49
N ARG A 81 8.04 13.45 13.65
CA ARG A 81 7.58 13.57 12.25
C ARG A 81 8.58 13.01 11.24
N ARG A 82 9.63 12.34 11.71
CA ARG A 82 10.61 11.74 10.79
C ARG A 82 9.94 10.60 10.02
N ILE A 83 10.11 10.63 8.71
CA ILE A 83 9.65 9.55 7.83
C ILE A 83 10.52 8.32 8.11
N ARG A 84 9.88 7.21 8.48
CA ARG A 84 10.57 5.96 8.78
C ARG A 84 10.28 4.91 7.73
N LYS A 85 11.25 4.02 7.55
CA LYS A 85 11.15 2.85 6.69
C LYS A 85 10.52 1.74 7.51
N VAL A 86 9.41 1.24 7.04
CA VAL A 86 8.73 0.09 7.64
C VAL A 86 9.01 -1.11 6.78
N ASP A 87 9.60 -2.13 7.40
CA ASP A 87 9.74 -3.44 6.79
C ASP A 87 8.49 -4.25 7.12
N THR A 88 7.62 -4.44 6.12
CA THR A 88 6.50 -5.38 6.26
C THR A 88 7.00 -6.79 5.99
N GLY A 89 6.47 -7.80 6.71
CA GLY A 89 6.98 -9.19 6.68
C GLY A 89 6.99 -9.85 5.30
N LEU A 90 6.23 -9.30 4.36
CA LEU A 90 6.35 -9.56 2.93
C LEU A 90 7.35 -8.57 2.33
N TRP A 91 8.66 -8.66 2.61
CA TRP A 91 9.80 -8.03 1.89
C TRP A 91 9.63 -6.64 1.20
N HIS A 92 8.67 -5.80 1.61
CA HIS A 92 8.28 -4.58 0.92
C HIS A 92 8.32 -3.40 1.88
N ARG A 93 8.93 -2.33 1.38
CA ARG A 93 9.30 -1.12 2.12
C ARG A 93 8.22 -0.06 1.93
N ALA A 94 7.51 0.28 2.98
CA ALA A 94 6.63 1.45 3.01
C ALA A 94 7.29 2.59 3.80
N LEU A 95 7.04 3.82 3.37
CA LEU A 95 7.40 5.01 4.13
C LEU A 95 6.16 5.44 4.92
N SER A 96 6.27 5.50 6.24
CA SER A 96 5.20 6.04 7.07
C SER A 96 5.75 6.94 8.17
N GLN A 97 4.93 7.89 8.60
CA GLN A 97 5.21 8.76 9.75
C GLN A 97 4.65 8.15 11.04
N CYS A 98 4.80 6.83 11.21
CA CYS A 98 4.31 6.13 12.39
C CYS A 98 5.36 6.09 13.52
N PRO A 99 4.96 6.19 14.80
CA PRO A 99 5.87 5.98 15.93
C PRO A 99 6.46 4.56 15.98
N ASP A 100 7.67 4.41 16.53
CA ASP A 100 8.48 3.16 16.49
C ASP A 100 7.76 1.92 17.04
N ARG A 101 6.83 2.12 17.96
CA ARG A 101 6.17 1.02 18.69
C ARG A 101 5.00 0.40 17.93
N LEU A 102 4.62 0.96 16.78
CA LEU A 102 3.34 0.67 16.12
C LEU A 102 3.43 -0.24 14.90
N LEU A 103 4.64 -0.55 14.45
CA LEU A 103 4.89 -1.23 13.17
C LEU A 103 5.59 -2.58 13.32
N SER A 104 5.55 -3.18 14.51
CA SER A 104 5.94 -4.59 14.62
C SER A 104 4.87 -5.42 13.89
N VAL A 105 5.30 -6.24 12.92
CA VAL A 105 4.42 -7.09 12.09
C VAL A 105 3.50 -7.99 12.95
N ARG A 106 3.90 -8.27 14.20
CA ARG A 106 3.11 -9.00 15.19
C ARG A 106 1.86 -8.27 15.67
N ASP A 107 1.82 -6.94 15.60
CA ASP A 107 0.70 -6.15 16.09
C ASP A 107 -0.33 -5.81 15.00
N ALA A 108 0.00 -6.01 13.71
CA ALA A 108 -0.84 -5.66 12.57
C ALA A 108 -1.81 -6.79 12.13
N PHE A 109 -1.59 -8.01 12.61
CA PHE A 109 -2.49 -9.14 12.44
C PHE A 109 -2.88 -9.68 13.82
N PRO A 110 -4.04 -9.31 14.39
CA PRO A 110 -4.60 -10.10 15.47
C PRO A 110 -4.90 -11.51 14.92
N ASP A 111 -4.46 -12.53 15.64
CA ASP A 111 -4.57 -13.94 15.29
C ASP A 111 -5.95 -14.28 14.67
N GLY A 112 -6.00 -14.66 13.38
CA GLY A 112 -7.30 -15.04 12.81
C GLY A 112 -7.50 -15.18 11.31
N VAL A 113 -6.47 -15.21 10.45
CA VAL A 113 -6.67 -15.54 9.02
C VAL A 113 -5.76 -16.70 8.63
N SER A 114 -6.33 -17.90 8.69
CA SER A 114 -5.74 -19.11 8.12
C SER A 114 -5.83 -19.05 6.59
N VAL A 115 -4.72 -19.38 5.93
CA VAL A 115 -4.54 -19.49 4.47
C VAL A 115 -5.56 -20.43 3.84
#